data_AF-A0A2G9Z197-F1
#
_entry.id   AF-A0A2G9Z197-F1
#
_cell.length_a   1.000
_cell.length_b   1.000
_cell.length_c   1.000
_cell.angle_alpha   90.00
_cell.angle_beta   90.00
_cell.angle_gamma   90.00
#
_symmetry.space_group_name_H-M   'P 1'
#
loop_
_entity.id
_entity.type
_entity.pdbx_description
1 polymer ?
#
loop_
_entity_poly.entity_id
_entity_poly.type
_entity_poly.pdbx_seq_one_letter_code
_entity_poly.pdbx_strand_id
1 'polypeptide(L)'
;MTFLFDTIIYQPIYNLLIFIYNAVPDFGVAIIMVTVLIKLFLIPLSKKQIKSQKKMQELQPRIKEIQVKHKDDKEKQSRAMMELYKESKSNPFSGCLPMIVQLVFLIAIYRVLFNISEAGLVVNSGDLYSFISNPGQIDKMFLGIVDLSSAINFSNIALSSLPHILLVVLAAGSQFIQTKMLMAKQPVKTTKQGEADFSQIMTKQMLFLGPLLTLFIGIKFPAGLALYWLASTVFMIVQQHYMQKKETSVLVK
;
A
#
# COMPACT_ATOMS: atom_id res chain seq x y z
N MET A 1 -3.19 4.37 -24.16
CA MET A 1 -3.25 4.57 -22.69
C MET A 1 -1.99 4.10 -21.94
N THR A 2 -1.02 3.44 -22.58
CA THR A 2 0.24 2.99 -21.94
C THR A 2 1.32 4.07 -21.86
N PHE A 3 1.45 4.92 -22.89
CA PHE A 3 2.55 5.92 -22.99
C PHE A 3 2.73 6.84 -21.77
N LEU A 4 1.64 7.37 -21.19
CA LEU A 4 1.72 8.25 -20.02
C LEU A 4 2.22 7.49 -18.77
N PHE A 5 1.69 6.28 -18.53
CA PHE A 5 2.15 5.45 -17.44
C PHE A 5 3.61 5.03 -17.64
N ASP A 6 3.97 4.67 -18.87
CA ASP A 6 5.33 4.25 -19.24
C ASP A 6 6.33 5.36 -18.97
N THR A 7 6.05 6.56 -19.47
CA THR A 7 6.98 7.70 -19.40
C THR A 7 7.05 8.33 -18.01
N ILE A 8 5.91 8.44 -17.31
CA ILE A 8 5.82 9.23 -16.06
C ILE A 8 6.02 8.37 -14.81
N ILE A 9 5.65 7.09 -14.87
CA ILE A 9 5.68 6.20 -13.70
C ILE A 9 6.73 5.10 -13.88
N TYR A 10 6.57 4.27 -14.92
CA TYR A 10 7.40 3.07 -15.09
C TYR A 10 8.86 3.39 -15.35
N GLN A 11 9.17 4.21 -16.37
CA GLN A 11 10.54 4.50 -16.80
C GLN A 11 11.35 5.22 -15.70
N PRO A 12 10.80 6.21 -14.96
CA PRO A 12 11.51 6.79 -13.82
C PRO A 12 11.77 5.79 -12.69
N ILE A 13 10.81 4.93 -12.37
CA ILE A 13 10.99 3.89 -11.33
C ILE A 13 12.03 2.86 -11.75
N TYR A 14 11.99 2.41 -13.01
CA TYR A 14 12.96 1.49 -13.59
C TYR A 14 14.37 2.09 -13.52
N ASN A 15 14.55 3.32 -14.03
CA ASN A 15 15.85 3.98 -14.04
C ASN A 15 16.37 4.29 -12.65
N LEU A 16 15.50 4.68 -11.71
CA LEU A 16 15.88 4.88 -10.32
C LEU A 16 16.32 3.56 -9.67
N LEU A 17 15.64 2.45 -9.99
CA LEU A 17 16.03 1.12 -9.50
C LEU A 17 17.42 0.72 -10.01
N ILE A 18 17.67 0.87 -11.32
CA ILE A 18 18.99 0.56 -11.91
C ILE A 18 20.08 1.49 -11.37
N PHE A 19 19.78 2.78 -11.22
CA PHE A 19 20.70 3.75 -10.62
C PHE A 19 21.14 3.30 -9.22
N ILE A 20 20.19 2.89 -8.38
CA ILE A 20 20.47 2.43 -7.03
C ILE A 20 21.20 1.09 -7.05
N TYR A 21 20.83 0.18 -7.95
CA TYR A 21 21.50 -1.12 -8.10
C TYR A 21 22.98 -0.97 -8.49
N ASN A 22 23.31 -0.02 -9.38
CA ASN A 22 24.70 0.28 -9.74
C ASN A 22 25.52 0.77 -8.53
N ALA A 23 24.89 1.45 -7.58
CA ALA A 23 25.54 1.92 -6.36
C ALA A 23 25.61 0.83 -5.27
N VAL A 24 24.59 -0.02 -5.17
CA VAL A 24 24.49 -1.13 -4.22
C VAL A 24 23.96 -2.36 -4.97
N PRO A 25 24.83 -3.32 -5.34
CA PRO A 25 24.49 -4.45 -6.21
C PRO A 25 23.74 -5.55 -5.45
N ASP A 26 22.69 -5.18 -4.73
CA ASP A 26 21.69 -6.07 -4.16
C ASP A 26 20.31 -5.57 -4.61
N PHE A 27 19.61 -6.41 -5.37
CA PHE A 27 18.38 -6.00 -6.02
C PHE A 27 17.24 -5.75 -5.03
N GLY A 28 17.20 -6.48 -3.91
CA GLY A 28 16.18 -6.24 -2.89
C GLY A 28 16.43 -4.97 -2.09
N VAL A 29 17.69 -4.67 -1.77
CA VAL A 29 18.06 -3.39 -1.16
C VAL A 29 17.73 -2.23 -2.10
N ALA A 30 17.95 -2.39 -3.42
CA ALA A 30 17.54 -1.42 -4.41
C ALA A 30 16.01 -1.19 -4.40
N ILE A 31 15.19 -2.25 -4.38
CA ILE A 31 13.72 -2.14 -4.28
C ILE A 31 13.30 -1.41 -3.00
N ILE A 32 13.90 -1.75 -1.85
CA ILE A 32 13.59 -1.09 -0.57
C ILE A 32 13.90 0.41 -0.65
N MET A 33 15.08 0.78 -1.16
CA MET A 33 15.49 2.18 -1.29
C MET A 33 14.57 2.97 -2.24
N VAL A 34 14.25 2.42 -3.41
CA VAL A 34 13.27 3.03 -4.33
C VAL A 34 11.94 3.25 -3.62
N THR A 35 11.45 2.24 -2.89
CA THR A 35 10.19 2.32 -2.15
C THR A 35 10.21 3.44 -1.12
N VAL A 36 11.27 3.54 -0.33
CA VAL A 36 11.44 4.59 0.69
C VAL A 36 11.50 5.97 0.05
N LEU A 37 12.27 6.14 -1.04
CA LEU A 37 12.37 7.44 -1.75
C LEU A 37 11.03 7.89 -2.31
N ILE A 38 10.28 7.00 -2.96
CA ILE A 38 8.93 7.28 -3.45
C ILE A 38 8.03 7.69 -2.29
N LYS A 39 8.05 6.95 -1.18
CA LYS A 39 7.23 7.26 -0.01
C LYS A 39 7.60 8.60 0.64
N LEU A 40 8.90 8.93 0.71
CA LEU A 40 9.38 10.23 1.18
C LEU A 40 8.84 11.37 0.30
N PHE A 41 8.91 11.21 -1.02
CA PHE A 41 8.35 12.17 -1.97
C PHE A 41 6.82 12.34 -1.81
N LEU A 42 6.11 11.27 -1.45
CA LEU A 42 4.66 11.26 -1.26
C LEU A 42 4.21 11.69 0.14
N ILE A 43 5.11 11.96 1.09
CA ILE A 43 4.76 12.46 2.43
C ILE A 43 3.74 13.62 2.43
N PRO A 44 3.89 14.70 1.64
CA PRO A 44 2.91 15.80 1.64
C PRO A 44 1.51 15.34 1.20
N LEU A 45 1.43 14.40 0.25
CA LEU A 45 0.18 13.80 -0.18
C LEU A 45 -0.42 12.95 0.95
N SER A 46 0.38 12.07 1.57
CA SER A 46 -0.05 11.23 2.70
C SER A 46 -0.54 12.06 3.89
N LYS A 47 0.08 13.21 4.17
CA LYS A 47 -0.40 14.16 5.19
C LYS A 47 -1.80 14.66 4.91
N LYS A 48 -2.09 15.06 3.67
CA LYS A 48 -3.43 15.49 3.25
C LYS A 48 -4.44 14.33 3.34
N GLN A 49 -4.04 13.12 2.94
CA GLN A 49 -4.88 11.92 3.02
C GLN A 49 -5.25 11.58 4.46
N ILE A 50 -4.27 11.53 5.37
CA ILE A 50 -4.49 11.21 6.79
C ILE A 50 -5.39 12.27 7.45
N LYS A 51 -5.17 13.56 7.18
CA LYS A 51 -6.04 14.64 7.68
C LYS A 51 -7.49 14.45 7.21
N SER A 52 -7.70 14.11 5.94
CA SER A 52 -9.03 13.85 5.40
C SER A 52 -9.69 12.61 6.00
N GLN A 53 -8.91 11.55 6.25
CA GLN A 53 -9.39 10.34 6.92
C GLN A 53 -9.81 10.61 8.37
N LYS A 54 -9.04 11.41 9.12
CA LYS A 54 -9.39 11.81 10.49
C LYS A 54 -10.72 12.59 10.53
N LYS A 55 -10.90 13.55 9.61
CA LYS A 55 -12.17 14.28 9.46
C LYS A 55 -13.34 13.34 9.16
N MET A 56 -13.12 12.29 8.36
CA MET A 56 -14.14 11.28 8.10
C MET A 56 -14.47 10.43 9.33
N GLN A 57 -13.48 10.14 10.18
CA GLN A 57 -13.70 9.47 11.47
C GLN A 57 -14.53 10.34 12.41
N GLU A 58 -14.27 11.65 12.47
CA GLU A 58 -15.05 12.62 13.25
C GLU A 58 -16.51 12.71 12.81
N LEU A 59 -16.81 12.49 11.53
CA LEU A 59 -18.17 12.48 11.00
C LEU A 59 -18.94 11.17 11.24
N GLN A 60 -18.26 10.07 11.63
CA GLN A 60 -18.90 8.76 11.84
C GLN A 60 -20.16 8.79 12.74
N PRO A 61 -20.21 9.56 13.84
CA PRO A 61 -21.41 9.63 14.68
C PRO A 61 -22.62 10.19 13.91
N ARG A 62 -22.43 11.29 13.15
CA ARG A 62 -23.50 11.91 12.35
C ARG A 62 -23.91 11.03 11.17
N ILE A 63 -22.95 10.33 10.56
CA ILE A 63 -23.21 9.31 9.53
C ILE A 63 -24.13 8.22 10.08
N LYS A 64 -23.85 7.72 11.30
CA LYS A 64 -24.69 6.70 11.95
C LYS A 64 -26.08 7.22 12.30
N GLU A 65 -26.19 8.46 12.78
CA GLU A 65 -27.49 9.09 13.04
C GLU A 65 -28.35 9.17 11.77
N ILE A 66 -27.77 9.60 10.64
CA ILE A 66 -28.46 9.61 9.34
C ILE A 66 -28.87 8.20 8.92
N GLN A 67 -28.00 7.21 9.12
CA GLN A 67 -28.29 5.81 8.77
C GLN A 67 -29.48 5.25 9.55
N VAL A 68 -29.57 5.56 10.85
CA VAL A 68 -30.69 5.14 11.71
C VAL A 68 -31.97 5.93 11.37
N LYS A 69 -31.88 7.24 11.20
CA LYS A 69 -33.03 8.12 10.92
C LYS A 69 -33.72 7.79 9.59
N HIS A 70 -32.96 7.34 8.60
CA HIS A 70 -33.44 7.04 7.25
C HIS A 70 -33.22 5.56 6.89
N LYS A 71 -33.32 4.64 7.86
CA LYS A 71 -33.08 3.20 7.64
C LYS A 71 -33.93 2.62 6.50
N ASP A 72 -35.20 3.03 6.45
CA ASP A 72 -36.21 2.52 5.50
C ASP A 72 -36.28 3.33 4.19
N ASP A 73 -35.57 4.45 4.10
CA ASP A 73 -35.59 5.36 2.96
C ASP A 73 -34.16 5.61 2.46
N LYS A 74 -33.69 4.71 1.61
CA LYS A 74 -32.33 4.72 1.04
C LYS A 74 -32.04 5.98 0.24
N GLU A 75 -33.06 6.55 -0.40
CA GLU A 75 -32.88 7.76 -1.20
C GLU A 75 -32.64 8.97 -0.29
N LYS A 76 -33.47 9.16 0.74
CA LYS A 76 -33.23 10.23 1.74
C LYS A 76 -31.93 10.02 2.50
N GLN A 77 -31.59 8.78 2.83
CA GLN A 77 -30.32 8.43 3.47
C GLN A 77 -29.13 8.90 2.61
N SER A 78 -29.13 8.59 1.31
CA SER A 78 -28.06 8.98 0.39
C SER A 78 -27.95 10.51 0.24
N ARG A 79 -29.09 11.19 0.10
CA ARG A 79 -29.16 12.67 -0.01
C ARG A 79 -28.61 13.36 1.25
N ALA A 80 -29.09 12.97 2.43
CA ALA A 80 -28.64 13.52 3.70
C ALA A 80 -27.15 13.25 3.96
N MET A 81 -26.66 12.07 3.56
CA MET A 81 -25.24 11.74 3.66
C MET A 81 -24.38 12.66 2.78
N MET A 82 -24.82 12.91 1.54
CA MET A 82 -24.13 13.81 0.63
C MET A 82 -24.15 15.26 1.11
N GLU A 83 -25.28 15.71 1.69
CA GLU A 83 -25.41 17.03 2.31
C GLU A 83 -24.45 17.19 3.49
N LEU A 84 -24.39 16.20 4.39
CA LEU A 84 -23.42 16.18 5.49
C LEU A 84 -21.98 16.32 4.99
N TYR A 85 -21.60 15.61 3.93
CA TYR A 85 -20.26 15.71 3.35
C TYR A 85 -19.98 17.09 2.74
N LYS A 86 -20.98 17.72 2.11
CA LYS A 86 -20.87 19.08 1.54
C LYS A 86 -20.74 20.14 2.63
N GLU A 87 -21.63 20.13 3.62
CA GLU A 87 -21.60 21.05 4.77
C GLU A 87 -20.27 20.96 5.52
N SER A 88 -19.84 19.72 5.75
CA SER A 88 -18.59 19.45 6.45
C SER A 88 -17.38 19.73 5.59
N LYS A 89 -17.50 20.03 4.29
CA LYS A 89 -16.39 20.17 3.33
C LYS A 89 -15.43 18.98 3.39
N SER A 90 -15.97 17.77 3.37
CA SER A 90 -15.23 16.50 3.46
C SER A 90 -15.49 15.66 2.21
N ASN A 91 -14.47 14.97 1.69
CA ASN A 91 -14.60 14.13 0.52
C ASN A 91 -14.59 12.63 0.91
N PRO A 92 -15.66 11.85 0.62
CA PRO A 92 -15.71 10.42 0.92
C PRO A 92 -14.66 9.60 0.17
N PHE A 93 -14.21 10.05 -1.01
CA PHE A 93 -13.20 9.35 -1.82
C PHE A 93 -11.76 9.55 -1.31
N SER A 94 -11.52 10.45 -0.36
CA SER A 94 -10.19 10.62 0.20
C SER A 94 -9.69 9.39 0.98
N GLY A 95 -10.60 8.48 1.35
CA GLY A 95 -10.27 7.20 1.98
C GLY A 95 -9.66 6.17 1.02
N CYS A 96 -10.02 6.16 -0.26
CA CYS A 96 -9.54 5.17 -1.24
C CYS A 96 -8.31 5.65 -2.03
N LEU A 97 -8.01 6.95 -2.01
CA LEU A 97 -6.85 7.52 -2.72
C LEU A 97 -5.50 6.82 -2.39
N PRO A 98 -5.19 6.45 -1.12
CA PRO A 98 -3.97 5.71 -0.81
C PRO A 98 -3.89 4.35 -1.52
N MET A 99 -5.03 3.66 -1.67
CA MET A 99 -5.11 2.36 -2.34
C MET A 99 -4.87 2.50 -3.84
N ILE A 100 -5.42 3.55 -4.47
CA ILE A 100 -5.17 3.83 -5.90
C ILE A 100 -3.68 4.11 -6.14
N VAL A 101 -3.09 4.98 -5.31
CA VAL A 101 -1.65 5.28 -5.40
C VAL A 101 -0.83 4.02 -5.20
N GLN A 102 -1.15 3.21 -4.18
CA GLN A 102 -0.49 1.92 -3.93
C GLN A 102 -0.57 0.98 -5.14
N LEU A 103 -1.75 0.87 -5.78
CA LEU A 103 -1.96 0.00 -6.94
C LEU A 103 -1.15 0.45 -8.17
N VAL A 104 -1.09 1.75 -8.44
CA VAL A 104 -0.30 2.31 -9.56
C VAL A 104 1.18 1.96 -9.39
N PHE A 105 1.74 2.14 -8.19
CA PHE A 105 3.14 1.78 -7.91
C PHE A 105 3.36 0.28 -7.89
N LEU A 106 2.41 -0.52 -7.39
CA LEU A 106 2.48 -1.98 -7.43
C LEU A 106 2.57 -2.49 -8.87
N ILE A 107 1.74 -1.96 -9.78
CA ILE A 107 1.76 -2.31 -11.20
C ILE A 107 3.10 -1.93 -11.82
N ALA A 108 3.67 -0.79 -11.45
CA ALA A 108 4.98 -0.36 -11.94
C ALA A 108 6.09 -1.32 -11.51
N ILE A 109 6.18 -1.65 -10.21
CA ILE A 109 7.17 -2.60 -9.69
C ILE A 109 6.96 -3.99 -10.28
N TYR A 110 5.71 -4.45 -10.43
CA TYR A 110 5.41 -5.71 -11.10
C TYR A 110 5.95 -5.74 -12.53
N ARG A 111 5.70 -4.69 -13.32
CA ARG A 111 6.22 -4.59 -14.69
C ARG A 111 7.74 -4.55 -14.74
N VAL A 112 8.38 -3.88 -13.78
CA VAL A 112 9.85 -3.86 -13.70
C VAL A 112 10.37 -5.27 -13.46
N LEU A 113 9.85 -5.97 -12.44
CA LEU A 113 10.27 -7.33 -12.11
C LEU A 113 9.97 -8.32 -13.25
N PHE A 114 8.79 -8.22 -13.85
CA PHE A 114 8.36 -9.09 -14.93
C PHE A 114 9.21 -8.88 -16.19
N ASN A 115 9.38 -7.63 -16.63
CA ASN A 115 10.15 -7.34 -17.85
C ASN A 115 11.63 -7.69 -17.70
N ILE A 116 12.23 -7.40 -16.53
CA ILE A 116 13.62 -7.78 -16.25
C ILE A 116 13.73 -9.32 -16.23
N SER A 117 12.79 -10.02 -15.58
CA SER A 117 12.82 -11.49 -15.52
C SER A 117 12.64 -12.15 -16.89
N GLU A 118 11.69 -11.69 -17.71
CA GLU A 118 11.45 -12.21 -19.07
C GLU A 118 12.62 -11.93 -20.02
N ALA A 119 13.31 -10.79 -19.85
CA ALA A 119 14.53 -10.47 -20.57
C ALA A 119 15.78 -11.24 -20.07
N GLY A 120 15.61 -12.26 -19.21
CA GLY A 120 16.72 -13.04 -18.66
C GLY A 120 17.59 -12.27 -17.67
N LEU A 121 17.02 -11.24 -17.04
CA LEU A 121 17.68 -10.26 -16.15
C LEU A 121 18.66 -9.34 -16.87
N VAL A 122 18.58 -9.24 -18.20
CA VAL A 122 19.42 -8.35 -19.00
C VAL A 122 18.78 -6.98 -19.13
N VAL A 123 19.53 -5.94 -18.79
CA VAL A 123 19.10 -4.54 -18.92
C VAL A 123 19.34 -4.06 -20.34
N ASN A 124 18.26 -3.62 -21.01
CA ASN A 124 18.34 -3.02 -22.33
C ASN A 124 18.77 -1.55 -22.22
N SER A 125 19.83 -1.16 -22.93
CA SER A 125 20.30 0.23 -22.93
C SER A 125 19.26 1.23 -23.46
N GLY A 126 18.31 0.78 -24.29
CA GLY A 126 17.24 1.64 -24.83
C GLY A 126 16.19 2.07 -23.79
N ASP A 127 16.07 1.33 -22.68
CA ASP A 127 15.14 1.65 -21.59
C ASP A 127 15.77 2.58 -20.53
N LEU A 128 17.09 2.77 -20.62
CA LEU A 128 17.86 3.60 -19.70
C LEU A 128 17.92 5.06 -20.14
N TYR A 129 17.91 5.96 -19.17
CA TYR A 129 18.30 7.34 -19.39
C TYR A 129 19.80 7.42 -19.67
N SER A 130 20.21 8.41 -20.46
CA SER A 130 21.58 8.57 -20.95
C SER A 130 22.65 8.67 -19.85
N PHE A 131 22.26 9.08 -18.64
CA PHE A 131 23.15 9.21 -17.49
C PHE A 131 23.22 7.97 -16.60
N ILE A 132 22.47 6.90 -16.92
CA ILE A 132 22.46 5.64 -16.18
C ILE A 132 23.37 4.63 -16.86
N SER A 133 24.35 4.13 -16.12
CA SER A 133 25.23 3.04 -16.60
C SER A 133 24.45 1.73 -16.69
N ASN A 134 24.66 0.95 -17.76
CA ASN A 134 24.04 -0.35 -17.91
C ASN A 134 24.83 -1.41 -17.11
N PRO A 135 24.26 -2.04 -16.07
CA PRO A 135 24.93 -3.11 -15.31
C PRO A 135 25.06 -4.42 -16.09
N GLY A 136 24.42 -4.55 -17.25
CA GLY A 136 24.32 -5.80 -17.99
C GLY A 136 23.27 -6.71 -17.34
N GLN A 137 23.72 -7.76 -16.66
CA GLN A 137 22.83 -8.72 -16.01
C GLN A 137 22.64 -8.38 -14.52
N ILE A 138 21.40 -8.38 -14.06
CA ILE A 138 21.06 -8.13 -12.66
C ILE A 138 21.06 -9.44 -11.88
N ASP A 139 21.75 -9.45 -10.74
CA ASP A 139 21.53 -10.46 -9.70
C ASP A 139 20.19 -10.22 -9.01
N LYS A 140 19.27 -11.19 -9.16
CA LYS A 140 17.91 -11.17 -8.62
C LYS A 140 17.82 -11.54 -7.13
N MET A 141 18.92 -11.90 -6.50
CA MET A 141 18.94 -12.29 -5.10
C MET A 141 18.78 -11.07 -4.18
N PHE A 142 18.06 -11.27 -3.08
CA PHE A 142 18.03 -10.37 -1.93
C PHE A 142 18.80 -11.00 -0.78
N LEU A 143 19.85 -10.31 -0.33
CA LEU A 143 20.78 -10.74 0.72
C LEU A 143 21.37 -12.15 0.48
N GLY A 144 21.39 -12.61 -0.76
CA GLY A 144 21.81 -13.96 -1.14
C GLY A 144 20.88 -15.09 -0.70
N ILE A 145 19.70 -14.80 -0.13
CA ILE A 145 18.81 -15.81 0.48
C ILE A 145 17.41 -15.90 -0.14
N VAL A 146 16.96 -14.87 -0.87
CA VAL A 146 15.63 -14.86 -1.51
C VAL A 146 15.79 -14.51 -2.98
N ASP A 147 15.33 -15.38 -3.88
CA ASP A 147 15.18 -15.07 -5.30
C ASP A 147 13.92 -14.20 -5.50
N LEU A 148 14.13 -12.94 -5.89
CA LEU A 148 13.04 -11.96 -6.03
C LEU A 148 12.21 -12.09 -7.31
N SER A 149 12.65 -12.87 -8.30
CA SER A 149 11.92 -13.08 -9.56
C SER A 149 11.00 -14.30 -9.50
N SER A 150 11.18 -15.18 -8.52
CA SER A 150 10.42 -16.41 -8.35
C SER A 150 9.11 -16.22 -7.57
N ALA A 151 8.09 -17.03 -7.88
CA ALA A 151 6.87 -17.18 -7.08
C ALA A 151 6.94 -18.44 -6.19
N ILE A 152 6.10 -18.53 -5.16
CA ILE A 152 6.09 -19.71 -4.27
C ILE A 152 5.48 -20.91 -4.99
N ASN A 153 6.24 -22.00 -5.09
CA ASN A 153 5.75 -23.28 -5.59
C ASN A 153 5.46 -24.26 -4.45
N PHE A 154 4.18 -24.48 -4.15
CA PHE A 154 3.76 -25.39 -3.07
C PHE A 154 3.98 -26.87 -3.36
N SER A 155 4.08 -27.30 -4.63
CA SER A 155 4.32 -28.71 -4.92
C SER A 155 5.74 -29.14 -4.56
N ASN A 156 6.67 -28.18 -4.50
CA ASN A 156 8.09 -28.40 -4.23
C ASN A 156 8.59 -27.41 -3.16
N ILE A 157 8.06 -27.53 -1.94
CA ILE A 157 8.57 -26.74 -0.81
C ILE A 157 9.92 -27.32 -0.38
N ALA A 158 10.97 -26.51 -0.53
CA ALA A 158 12.30 -26.80 -0.03
C ALA A 158 12.69 -25.80 1.07
N LEU A 159 13.80 -26.06 1.77
CA LEU A 159 14.35 -25.13 2.76
C LEU A 159 14.66 -23.75 2.16
N SER A 160 15.07 -23.72 0.88
CA SER A 160 15.30 -22.49 0.10
C SER A 160 14.04 -21.65 -0.14
N SER A 161 12.84 -22.23 0.02
CA SER A 161 11.57 -21.50 -0.10
C SER A 161 11.20 -20.77 1.20
N LEU A 162 11.80 -21.13 2.35
CA LEU A 162 11.46 -20.55 3.66
C LEU A 162 11.68 -19.04 3.74
N PRO A 163 12.81 -18.48 3.24
CA PRO A 163 13.01 -17.04 3.27
C PRO A 163 11.93 -16.26 2.51
N HIS A 164 11.47 -16.79 1.36
CA HIS A 164 10.38 -16.20 0.60
C HIS A 164 9.04 -16.31 1.37
N ILE A 165 8.71 -17.48 1.93
CA ILE A 165 7.49 -17.64 2.74
C ILE A 165 7.48 -16.67 3.92
N LEU A 166 8.61 -16.54 4.62
CA LEU A 166 8.77 -15.62 5.75
C LEU A 166 8.54 -14.18 5.31
N LEU A 167 9.11 -13.76 4.17
CA LEU A 167 8.90 -12.43 3.61
C LEU A 167 7.42 -12.12 3.37
N VAL A 168 6.68 -13.06 2.77
CA VAL A 168 5.24 -12.90 2.50
C VAL A 168 4.41 -12.82 3.78
N VAL A 169 4.72 -13.67 4.76
CA VAL A 169 4.07 -13.65 6.08
C VAL A 169 4.34 -12.32 6.81
N LEU A 170 5.57 -11.82 6.77
CA LEU A 170 5.92 -10.53 7.35
C LEU A 170 5.21 -9.38 6.63
N ALA A 171 5.10 -9.41 5.31
CA ALA A 171 4.38 -8.41 4.53
C ALA A 171 2.89 -8.37 4.92
N ALA A 172 2.22 -9.53 4.94
CA ALA A 172 0.81 -9.64 5.31
C ALA A 172 0.57 -9.28 6.80
N GLY A 173 1.44 -9.73 7.70
CA GLY A 173 1.37 -9.39 9.13
C GLY A 173 1.56 -7.90 9.38
N SER A 174 2.52 -7.28 8.69
CA SER A 174 2.72 -5.82 8.73
C SER A 174 1.48 -5.09 8.18
N GLN A 175 0.88 -5.59 7.10
CA GLN A 175 -0.33 -5.00 6.51
C GLN A 175 -1.50 -5.03 7.50
N PHE A 176 -1.62 -6.13 8.26
CA PHE A 176 -2.63 -6.26 9.30
C PHE A 176 -2.41 -5.24 10.42
N ILE A 177 -1.18 -5.11 10.92
CA ILE A 177 -0.81 -4.14 11.95
C ILE A 177 -1.12 -2.71 11.49
N GLN A 178 -0.68 -2.34 10.29
CA GLN A 178 -0.95 -1.03 9.69
C GLN A 178 -2.46 -0.75 9.60
N THR A 179 -3.24 -1.70 9.10
CA THR A 179 -4.68 -1.52 8.91
C THR A 179 -5.38 -1.36 10.25
N LYS A 180 -4.96 -2.13 11.27
CA LYS A 180 -5.43 -1.99 12.65
C LYS A 180 -5.11 -0.60 13.22
N MET A 181 -3.91 -0.06 12.97
CA MET A 181 -3.52 1.28 13.42
C MET A 181 -4.38 2.39 12.82
N LEU A 182 -4.83 2.24 11.57
CA LEU A 182 -5.75 3.20 10.93
C LEU A 182 -7.17 3.15 11.52
N MET A 183 -7.58 2.01 12.08
CA MET A 183 -8.95 1.75 12.54
C MET A 183 -9.17 1.91 14.06
N ALA A 184 -8.10 2.03 14.86
CA ALA A 184 -8.14 1.97 16.33
C ALA A 184 -8.93 3.09 17.05
N LYS A 185 -9.61 4.01 16.34
CA LYS A 185 -10.33 5.17 16.93
C LYS A 185 -11.83 5.22 16.64
N GLN A 186 -12.45 4.13 16.19
CA GLN A 186 -13.91 4.10 16.04
C GLN A 186 -14.58 3.89 17.41
N PRO A 187 -15.44 4.81 17.89
CA PRO A 187 -16.20 4.59 19.11
C PRO A 187 -17.22 3.48 18.87
N VAL A 188 -17.01 2.35 19.55
CA VAL A 188 -17.99 1.26 19.64
C VAL A 188 -19.12 1.73 20.53
N LYS A 189 -20.19 2.29 19.94
CA LYS A 189 -21.49 2.31 20.62
C LYS A 189 -22.19 1.00 20.27
N THR A 190 -22.36 0.15 21.27
CA THR A 190 -23.20 -1.03 21.25
C THR A 190 -24.65 -0.57 21.08
N THR A 191 -25.16 -0.57 19.85
CA THR A 191 -26.61 -0.46 19.64
C THR A 191 -27.22 -1.77 20.15
N LYS A 192 -28.26 -1.66 21.00
CA LYS A 192 -29.01 -2.82 21.49
C LYS A 192 -29.53 -3.64 20.29
N GLN A 193 -29.45 -4.97 20.44
CA GLN A 193 -30.01 -6.02 19.57
C GLN A 193 -29.46 -6.14 18.13
N GLY A 194 -28.59 -7.13 17.93
CA GLY A 194 -28.62 -8.05 16.78
C GLY A 194 -28.13 -7.58 15.41
N GLU A 195 -28.21 -6.29 15.07
CA GLU A 195 -27.76 -5.80 13.77
C GLU A 195 -26.31 -5.31 13.84
N ALA A 196 -25.42 -6.02 13.16
CA ALA A 196 -24.06 -5.54 12.93
C ALA A 196 -24.13 -4.25 12.09
N ASP A 197 -23.77 -3.13 12.70
CA ASP A 197 -23.60 -1.83 12.06
C ASP A 197 -22.82 -2.01 10.75
N PHE A 198 -23.41 -1.65 9.60
CA PHE A 198 -22.80 -1.81 8.28
C PHE A 198 -21.39 -1.19 8.22
N SER A 199 -21.18 -0.11 8.99
CA SER A 199 -19.86 0.51 9.14
C SER A 199 -18.84 -0.40 9.83
N GLN A 200 -19.26 -1.21 10.81
CA GLN A 200 -18.41 -2.20 11.47
C GLN A 200 -18.11 -3.40 10.58
N ILE A 201 -19.07 -3.86 9.77
CA ILE A 201 -18.84 -4.94 8.80
C ILE A 201 -17.78 -4.49 7.79
N MET A 202 -17.93 -3.30 7.20
CA MET A 202 -16.97 -2.74 6.26
C MET A 202 -15.57 -2.59 6.88
N THR A 203 -15.50 -2.12 8.13
CA THR A 203 -14.23 -1.98 8.86
C THR A 203 -13.55 -3.33 9.10
N LYS A 204 -14.30 -4.34 9.58
CA LYS A 204 -13.78 -5.69 9.79
C LYS A 204 -13.35 -6.34 8.48
N GLN A 205 -14.13 -6.18 7.41
CA GLN A 205 -13.77 -6.66 6.09
C GLN A 205 -12.44 -6.06 5.62
N MET A 206 -12.26 -4.75 5.71
CA MET A 206 -11.00 -4.10 5.35
C MET A 206 -9.81 -4.60 6.17
N LEU A 207 -10.00 -4.85 7.48
CA LEU A 207 -8.94 -5.34 8.38
C LEU A 207 -8.37 -6.69 7.93
N PHE A 208 -9.22 -7.61 7.46
CA PHE A 208 -8.80 -8.96 7.06
C PHE A 208 -8.56 -9.10 5.56
N LEU A 209 -9.31 -8.39 4.72
CA LEU A 209 -9.21 -8.47 3.26
C LEU A 209 -7.86 -7.99 2.75
N GLY A 210 -7.34 -6.86 3.27
CA GLY A 210 -6.05 -6.31 2.84
C GLY A 210 -4.88 -7.28 3.04
N PRO A 211 -4.67 -7.79 4.27
CA PRO A 211 -3.64 -8.80 4.55
C PRO A 211 -3.83 -10.09 3.75
N LEU A 212 -5.08 -10.55 3.56
CA LEU A 212 -5.36 -11.74 2.77
C LEU A 212 -4.98 -11.55 1.29
N LEU A 213 -5.31 -10.39 0.71
CA LEU A 213 -4.91 -10.04 -0.65
C LEU A 213 -3.38 -9.95 -0.77
N THR A 214 -2.72 -9.37 0.24
CA THR A 214 -1.26 -9.29 0.29
C THR A 214 -0.63 -10.68 0.33
N LEU A 215 -1.19 -11.59 1.12
CA LEU A 215 -0.76 -12.99 1.19
C LEU A 215 -0.98 -13.71 -0.15
N PHE A 216 -2.16 -13.57 -0.75
CA PHE A 216 -2.48 -14.15 -2.05
C PHE A 216 -1.51 -13.67 -3.15
N ILE A 217 -1.26 -12.35 -3.20
CA ILE A 217 -0.34 -11.78 -4.19
C ILE A 217 1.10 -12.25 -3.92
N GLY A 218 1.56 -12.19 -2.67
CA GLY A 218 2.92 -12.63 -2.33
C GLY A 218 3.17 -14.11 -2.61
N ILE A 219 2.13 -14.94 -2.60
CA ILE A 219 2.20 -16.34 -2.98
C ILE A 219 2.25 -16.53 -4.50
N LYS A 220 1.39 -15.82 -5.24
CA LYS A 220 1.17 -16.06 -6.68
C LYS A 220 2.15 -15.32 -7.58
N PHE A 221 2.80 -14.28 -7.10
CA PHE A 221 3.63 -13.38 -7.89
C PHE A 221 5.07 -13.35 -7.37
N PRO A 222 6.02 -12.76 -8.13
CA PRO A 222 7.42 -12.69 -7.73
C PRO A 222 7.67 -12.10 -6.33
N ALA A 223 8.63 -12.67 -5.58
CA ALA A 223 8.93 -12.27 -4.21
C ALA A 223 9.28 -10.78 -4.05
N GLY A 224 9.82 -10.15 -5.10
CA GLY A 224 10.07 -8.71 -5.14
C GLY A 224 8.83 -7.86 -4.85
N LEU A 225 7.64 -8.35 -5.20
CA LEU A 225 6.38 -7.66 -4.86
C LEU A 225 6.07 -7.74 -3.37
N ALA A 226 6.31 -8.89 -2.73
CA ALA A 226 6.15 -9.04 -1.28
C ALA A 226 7.15 -8.15 -0.52
N LEU A 227 8.39 -8.04 -1.01
CA LEU A 227 9.41 -7.16 -0.46
C LEU A 227 9.02 -5.69 -0.55
N TYR A 228 8.58 -5.25 -1.73
CA TYR A 228 8.02 -3.92 -1.94
C TYR A 228 6.87 -3.65 -0.97
N TRP A 229 5.95 -4.60 -0.81
CA TRP A 229 4.80 -4.47 0.07
C TRP A 229 5.23 -4.30 1.53
N LEU A 230 6.16 -5.14 2.01
CA LEU A 230 6.70 -5.06 3.35
C LEU A 230 7.37 -3.70 3.60
N ALA A 231 8.27 -3.28 2.72
CA ALA A 231 8.97 -1.99 2.85
C ALA A 231 8.00 -0.80 2.86
N SER A 232 7.05 -0.79 1.93
CA SER A 232 5.99 0.22 1.82
C SER A 232 5.15 0.30 3.09
N THR A 233 4.78 -0.86 3.65
CA THR A 233 3.92 -0.95 4.82
C THR A 233 4.64 -0.58 6.11
N VAL A 234 5.88 -1.04 6.30
CA VAL A 234 6.73 -0.63 7.42
C VAL A 234 6.94 0.88 7.40
N PHE A 235 7.28 1.46 6.24
CA PHE A 235 7.42 2.91 6.12
C PHE A 235 6.14 3.64 6.56
N MET A 236 4.98 3.19 6.07
CA MET A 236 3.70 3.81 6.42
C MET A 236 3.36 3.68 7.91
N ILE A 237 3.69 2.55 8.56
CA ILE A 237 3.56 2.39 10.02
C ILE A 237 4.41 3.44 10.76
N VAL A 238 5.69 3.55 10.39
CA VAL A 238 6.63 4.51 10.98
C VAL A 238 6.14 5.95 10.77
N GLN A 239 5.75 6.27 9.53
CA GLN A 239 5.21 7.59 9.16
C GLN A 239 3.96 7.93 9.97
N GLN A 240 3.01 7.01 10.07
CA GLN A 240 1.76 7.21 10.80
C GLN A 240 2.01 7.42 12.29
N HIS A 241 2.90 6.63 12.90
CA HIS A 241 3.27 6.77 14.31
C HIS A 241 3.88 8.15 14.60
N TYR A 242 4.80 8.61 13.75
CA TYR A 242 5.41 9.93 13.88
C TYR A 242 4.39 11.07 13.71
N MET A 243 3.50 10.96 12.72
CA MET A 243 2.49 11.97 12.45
C MET A 243 1.44 12.07 13.55
N GLN A 244 0.98 10.94 14.09
CA GLN A 244 -0.01 10.92 15.19
C GLN A 244 0.57 11.51 16.48
N LYS A 245 1.83 11.23 16.83
CA LYS A 245 2.49 11.84 17.99
C LYS A 245 2.56 13.36 17.88
N LYS A 246 2.88 13.89 16.69
CA LYS A 246 2.99 15.33 16.45
C LYS A 246 1.66 16.05 16.64
N GLU A 247 0.55 15.48 16.17
CA GLU A 247 -0.78 16.07 16.41
C GLU A 247 -1.15 16.12 17.90
N THR A 248 -0.85 15.07 18.68
CA THR A 248 -1.12 15.06 20.13
C THR A 248 -0.31 16.14 20.86
N SER A 249 0.95 16.38 20.47
CA SER A 249 1.80 17.39 21.10
C SER A 249 1.35 18.84 20.86
N VAL A 250 0.62 19.10 19.77
CA VAL A 250 0.11 20.44 19.43
C VAL A 250 -1.20 20.75 20.16
N LEU A 251 -1.98 19.74 20.54
CA LEU A 251 -3.24 19.92 21.29
C LEU A 251 -3.05 20.03 22.80
N VAL A 252 -1.85 19.75 23.31
CA VAL A 252 -1.49 19.85 24.74
C VAL A 252 -0.78 21.19 25.05
N LYS A 253 -0.54 22.03 24.03
CA LYS A 253 -0.11 23.42 24.17
C LYS A 253 -1.29 24.35 23.92
#